data_AF-A0A495XN15-F1
#
_entry.id   AF-A0A495XN15-F1
#
_cell.length_a   1.000
_cell.length_b   1.000
_cell.length_c   1.000
_cell.angle_alpha   90.00
_cell.angle_beta   90.00
_cell.angle_gamma   90.00
#
_symmetry.space_group_name_H-M   'P 1'
#
loop_
_entity.id
_entity.type
_entity.pdbx_description
1 polymer ?
#
loop_
_entity_poly.entity_id
_entity_poly.type
_entity_poly.pdbx_seq_one_letter_code
_entity_poly.pdbx_strand_id
1 'polypeptide(L)'
;MTTTHSRRDEVTEAVKRLVIRESRLSLSPADIADDEPLNGAVLRINSLGFLGMLVRLEDELDVVLPDDLFTGKVFTVVSDLVDVVLRAVEEHR
;
A
#
# COMPACT_ATOMS: atom_id res chain seq x y z
N MET A 1 3.10 25.94 3.91
CA MET A 1 3.09 25.17 2.65
C MET A 1 3.75 23.83 2.93
N THR A 2 3.01 22.81 3.37
CA THR A 2 3.60 21.47 3.66
C THR A 2 2.56 20.33 3.73
N THR A 3 1.50 20.36 2.93
CA THR A 3 0.42 19.35 3.02
C THR A 3 0.64 18.10 2.18
N THR A 4 1.53 18.12 1.18
CA THR A 4 1.73 16.96 0.27
C THR A 4 2.69 15.90 0.81
N HIS A 5 3.76 16.29 1.51
CA HIS A 5 4.74 15.34 2.06
C HIS A 5 4.09 14.44 3.12
N SER A 6 3.31 15.04 4.02
CA SER A 6 2.62 14.31 5.10
C SER A 6 1.63 13.25 4.61
N ARG A 7 1.00 13.45 3.44
CA ARG A 7 0.01 12.51 2.90
C ARG A 7 0.66 11.28 2.29
N ARG A 8 1.70 11.49 1.48
CA ARG A 8 2.47 10.38 0.92
C ARG A 8 3.10 9.55 2.05
N ASP A 9 3.62 10.21 3.09
CA ASP A 9 4.21 9.53 4.24
C ASP A 9 3.17 8.69 5.00
N GLU A 10 1.96 9.23 5.23
CA GLU A 10 0.82 8.53 5.83
C GLU A 10 0.42 7.28 5.01
N VAL A 11 0.25 7.43 3.69
CA VAL A 11 -0.09 6.31 2.80
C VAL A 11 1.03 5.27 2.76
N THR A 12 2.28 5.72 2.68
CA THR A 12 3.46 4.84 2.65
C THR A 12 3.54 4.03 3.93
N GLU A 13 3.35 4.67 5.08
CA GLU A 13 3.40 4.01 6.37
C GLU A 13 2.26 2.99 6.52
N ALA A 14 1.04 3.36 6.14
CA ALA A 14 -0.12 2.46 6.16
C ALA A 14 0.14 1.23 5.28
N VAL A 15 0.50 1.43 4.01
CA VAL A 15 0.83 0.34 3.09
C VAL A 15 1.91 -0.57 3.67
N LYS A 16 3.02 0.00 4.16
CA LYS A 16 4.14 -0.78 4.73
C LYS A 16 3.72 -1.60 5.95
N ARG A 17 2.88 -1.06 6.84
CA ARG A 17 2.32 -1.83 7.97
C ARG A 17 1.51 -3.04 7.48
N LEU A 18 0.67 -2.87 6.45
CA LEU A 18 -0.17 -3.97 5.98
C LEU A 18 0.63 -5.06 5.27
N VAL A 19 1.62 -4.69 4.42
CA VAL A 19 2.45 -5.70 3.72
C VAL A 19 3.30 -6.52 4.70
N ILE A 20 3.81 -5.90 5.78
CA ILE A 20 4.52 -6.58 6.87
C ILE A 20 3.59 -7.59 7.56
N ARG A 21 2.38 -7.14 7.90
CA ARG A 21 1.38 -7.97 8.57
C ARG A 21 0.94 -9.16 7.72
N GLU A 22 0.65 -8.95 6.44
CA GLU A 22 0.26 -10.04 5.52
C GLU A 22 1.41 -11.02 5.28
N SER A 23 2.65 -10.52 5.25
CA SER A 23 3.85 -11.35 5.15
C SER A 23 4.23 -12.02 6.48
N ARG A 24 3.51 -11.73 7.58
CA ARG A 24 3.75 -12.22 8.95
C ARG A 24 5.16 -11.94 9.45
N LEU A 25 5.67 -10.77 9.11
CA LEU A 25 7.01 -10.32 9.49
C LEU A 25 6.96 -9.53 10.80
N SER A 26 8.03 -9.61 11.58
CA SER A 26 8.25 -8.78 12.77
C SER A 26 9.26 -7.67 12.46
N LEU A 27 8.92 -6.82 11.48
CA LEU A 27 9.73 -5.69 11.03
C LEU A 27 9.00 -4.36 11.26
N SER A 28 9.75 -3.25 11.30
CA SER A 28 9.18 -1.90 11.27
C SER A 28 8.90 -1.48 9.82
N PRO A 29 7.88 -0.63 9.56
CA PRO A 29 7.72 0.03 8.26
C PRO A 29 8.99 0.75 7.78
N ALA A 30 9.81 1.29 8.69
CA ALA A 30 11.06 1.94 8.33
C ALA A 30 12.13 0.97 7.76
N ASP A 31 11.98 -0.34 8.00
CA ASP A 31 12.92 -1.37 7.54
C ASP A 31 12.59 -1.89 6.13
N ILE A 32 11.44 -1.51 5.58
CA ILE A 32 11.00 -1.92 4.23
C ILE A 32 11.31 -0.80 3.25
N ALA A 33 12.07 -1.12 2.20
CA ALA A 33 12.35 -0.19 1.12
C ALA A 33 11.10 0.03 0.24
N ASP A 34 10.98 1.21 -0.37
CA ASP A 34 9.84 1.53 -1.24
C ASP A 34 9.85 0.70 -2.54
N ASP A 35 11.02 0.24 -2.96
CA ASP A 35 11.22 -0.64 -4.12
C ASP A 35 11.25 -2.13 -3.73
N GLU A 36 10.94 -2.49 -2.49
CA GLU A 36 10.86 -3.89 -2.06
C GLU A 36 9.75 -4.62 -2.85
N PRO A 37 10.05 -5.78 -3.47
CA PRO A 37 9.04 -6.55 -4.17
C PRO A 37 7.94 -7.07 -3.25
N LEU A 38 6.67 -6.91 -3.64
CA LEU A 38 5.50 -7.39 -2.87
C LEU A 38 5.46 -8.92 -2.71
N ASN A 39 6.10 -9.62 -3.65
CA ASN A 39 6.28 -11.06 -3.62
C ASN A 39 7.72 -11.41 -4.00
N GLY A 40 8.61 -11.23 -3.03
CA GLY A 40 10.06 -11.41 -3.17
C GLY A 40 10.65 -12.24 -2.04
N ALA A 41 11.88 -11.88 -1.65
CA ALA A 41 12.61 -12.58 -0.59
C ALA A 41 12.14 -12.15 0.81
N VAL A 42 11.78 -10.87 0.99
CA VAL A 42 11.33 -10.32 2.27
C VAL A 42 9.81 -10.39 2.36
N LEU A 43 9.09 -9.67 1.49
CA LEU A 43 7.63 -9.68 1.46
C LEU A 43 7.10 -10.87 0.66
N ARG A 44 5.99 -11.46 1.13
CA ARG A 44 5.37 -12.63 0.51
C ARG A 44 3.86 -12.50 0.53
N ILE A 45 3.34 -11.58 -0.29
CA ILE A 45 1.91 -11.36 -0.43
C ILE A 45 1.36 -12.27 -1.52
N ASN A 46 0.37 -13.10 -1.16
CA ASN A 46 -0.40 -13.87 -2.13
C ASN A 46 -1.63 -13.08 -2.60
N SER A 47 -2.27 -13.51 -3.69
CA SER A 47 -3.40 -12.78 -4.29
C SER A 47 -4.58 -12.54 -3.33
N LEU A 48 -4.85 -13.48 -2.41
CA LEU A 48 -5.95 -13.34 -1.45
C LEU A 48 -5.60 -12.36 -0.31
N GLY A 49 -4.37 -12.45 0.21
CA GLY A 49 -3.82 -11.52 1.19
C GLY A 49 -3.72 -10.11 0.63
N PHE A 50 -3.40 -9.98 -0.66
CA PHE A 50 -3.42 -8.70 -1.36
C PHE A 50 -4.82 -8.07 -1.35
N LEU A 51 -5.86 -8.81 -1.74
CA LEU A 51 -7.24 -8.31 -1.69
C LEU A 51 -7.68 -7.94 -0.27
N GLY A 52 -7.40 -8.81 0.71
CA GLY A 52 -7.73 -8.54 2.11
C GLY A 52 -6.93 -7.39 2.74
N MET A 53 -5.78 -7.04 2.17
CA MET A 53 -5.01 -5.87 2.52
C MET A 53 -5.66 -4.59 1.98
N LEU A 54 -6.10 -4.60 0.71
CA LEU A 54 -6.75 -3.43 0.10
C LEU A 54 -8.00 -3.01 0.87
N VAL A 55 -8.86 -3.97 1.24
CA VAL A 55 -10.05 -3.71 2.06
C VAL A 55 -9.69 -3.07 3.40
N ARG A 56 -8.63 -3.55 4.07
CA ARG A 56 -8.17 -2.95 5.33
C ARG A 56 -7.58 -1.56 5.14
N LEU A 57 -7.04 -1.26 3.96
CA LEU A 57 -6.47 0.03 3.65
C LEU A 57 -7.56 1.08 3.37
N GLU A 58 -8.66 0.69 2.73
CA GLU A 58 -9.87 1.49 2.61
C GLU A 58 -10.39 1.93 3.98
N ASP A 59 -10.54 0.96 4.90
CA ASP A 59 -10.98 1.22 6.29
C ASP A 59 -9.99 2.12 7.06
N GLU A 60 -8.68 1.92 6.89
CA GLU A 60 -7.64 2.64 7.64
C GLU A 60 -7.45 4.09 7.17
N LEU A 61 -7.62 4.34 5.87
CA LEU A 61 -7.45 5.66 5.27
C LEU A 61 -8.78 6.40 5.02
N ASP A 62 -9.91 5.77 5.32
CA ASP A 62 -11.27 6.29 5.05
C ASP A 62 -11.46 6.67 3.57
N VAL A 63 -11.07 5.76 2.68
CA VAL A 63 -11.16 5.92 1.22
C VAL A 63 -11.81 4.71 0.56
N VAL A 64 -12.29 4.89 -0.67
CA VAL A 64 -12.68 3.78 -1.53
C VAL A 64 -11.62 3.58 -2.59
N LEU A 65 -11.21 2.33 -2.81
CA LEU A 65 -10.27 1.91 -3.84
C LEU A 65 -11.05 1.24 -4.97
N PRO A 66 -11.55 1.99 -5.97
CA PRO A 66 -12.35 1.40 -7.03
C PRO A 66 -11.51 0.46 -7.92
N ASP A 67 -12.14 -0.62 -8.39
CA ASP A 67 -11.48 -1.71 -9.14
C ASP A 67 -10.78 -1.24 -10.43
N ASP A 68 -11.24 -0.13 -11.01
CA ASP A 68 -10.66 0.49 -12.20
C ASP A 68 -9.25 1.02 -11.94
N LEU A 69 -8.91 1.41 -10.71
CA LEU A 69 -7.55 1.79 -10.31
C LEU A 69 -6.55 0.64 -10.48
N PHE A 70 -7.01 -0.61 -10.43
CA PHE A 70 -6.21 -1.82 -10.54
C PHE A 70 -6.23 -2.41 -11.96
N THR A 71 -7.20 -2.00 -12.78
CA THR A 71 -7.37 -2.55 -14.13
C THR A 71 -6.17 -2.22 -15.02
N GLY A 72 -5.54 -3.25 -15.59
CA GLY A 72 -4.38 -3.11 -16.47
C GLY A 72 -3.07 -2.73 -15.76
N LYS A 73 -3.05 -2.69 -14.42
CA LYS A 73 -1.84 -2.45 -13.64
C LYS A 73 -1.25 -3.76 -13.13
N VAL A 74 0.08 -3.78 -13.02
CA VAL A 74 0.83 -4.86 -12.40
C VAL A 74 1.50 -4.27 -11.16
N PHE A 75 1.24 -4.88 -10.01
CA PHE A 75 1.84 -4.49 -8.74
C PHE A 75 3.05 -5.37 -8.49
N THR A 76 4.24 -4.78 -8.50
CA THR A 76 5.50 -5.50 -8.35
C THR A 76 6.18 -5.12 -7.04
N VAL A 77 6.21 -3.83 -6.70
CA VAL A 77 6.92 -3.28 -5.54
C VAL A 77 6.00 -2.45 -4.65
N VAL A 78 6.45 -2.13 -3.44
CA VAL A 78 5.69 -1.33 -2.47
C VAL A 78 5.25 0.02 -3.04
N SER A 79 6.12 0.71 -3.79
CA SER A 79 5.81 2.02 -4.38
C SER A 79 4.66 1.98 -5.38
N ASP A 80 4.48 0.88 -6.13
CA ASP A 80 3.34 0.72 -7.05
C ASP A 80 2.01 0.82 -6.30
N LEU A 81 1.96 0.21 -5.11
CA LEU A 81 0.77 0.21 -4.27
C LEU A 81 0.56 1.58 -3.62
N VAL A 82 1.63 2.19 -3.10
CA VAL A 82 1.58 3.55 -2.52
C VAL A 82 1.04 4.55 -3.54
N ASP A 83 1.51 4.51 -4.78
CA ASP A 83 1.10 5.46 -5.82
C ASP A 83 -0.38 5.28 -6.21
N VAL A 84 -0.89 4.05 -6.25
CA VAL A 84 -2.31 3.81 -6.55
C VAL A 84 -3.21 4.30 -5.42
N VAL A 85 -2.84 4.03 -4.18
CA VAL A 85 -3.62 4.42 -3.01
C VAL A 85 -3.58 5.93 -2.83
N LEU A 86 -2.43 6.55 -3.03
CA LEU A 86 -2.29 8.00 -2.97
C LEU A 86 -3.23 8.70 -3.96
N ARG A 87 -3.36 8.17 -5.19
CA ARG A 87 -4.31 8.70 -6.18
C ARG A 87 -5.75 8.60 -5.70
N ALA A 88 -6.14 7.46 -5.11
CA ALA A 88 -7.49 7.30 -4.56
C ALA A 88 -7.78 8.31 -3.44
N VAL A 89 -6.83 8.50 -2.52
CA VAL A 89 -6.94 9.49 -1.43
C VAL A 89 -7.04 10.92 -1.97
N GLU A 90 -6.35 11.23 -3.06
CA GLU A 90 -6.40 12.54 -3.70
C GLU A 90 -7.70 12.80 -4.47
N GLU A 91 -8.27 11.75 -5.09
CA GLU A 91 -9.53 11.82 -5.86
C GLU A 91 -10.78 11.87 -4.96
N HIS A 92 -10.72 11.37 -3.72
CA HIS A 92 -11.81 11.37 -2.74
C HIS A 92 -12.03 12.72 -2.00
N ARG A 93 -11.55 13.84 -2.55
CA ARG A 93 -11.65 15.20 -1.97
C ARG A 93 -12.69 16.08 -2.66
#